data_AF-A0A1I7VK80-F1
#
_entry.id   AF-A0A1I7VK80-F1
#
_cell.length_a   1.000
_cell.length_b   1.000
_cell.length_c   1.000
_cell.angle_alpha   90.00
_cell.angle_beta   90.00
_cell.angle_gamma   90.00
#
_symmetry.space_group_name_H-M   'P 1'
#
loop_
_entity.id
_entity.type
_entity.pdbx_description
1 polymer ?
#
loop_
_entity_poly.entity_id
_entity_poly.type
_entity_poly.pdbx_seq_one_letter_code
_entity_poly.pdbx_strand_id
1 'polypeptide(L)'
;MVADEDFLFQNLQYSAICLAKMKNVPIKKVLEILLNDMDGSERPLDYNARTKLLAAGIYLLYAEGRHLNDLLPILLEVYRSLPRLKWIDDDVPNRQDSAYCLVCSYHFTNEYQNE
;
A
#
# COMPACT_ATOMS: atom_id res chain seq x y z
N MET A 1 26.08 7.72 10.09
CA MET A 1 25.11 8.76 9.70
C MET A 1 23.74 8.13 9.81
N VAL A 2 22.91 8.65 10.72
CA VAL A 2 21.55 8.17 10.98
C VAL A 2 20.72 8.41 9.72
N ALA A 3 19.91 7.39 9.40
CA ALA A 3 19.00 7.25 8.27
C ALA A 3 18.64 8.55 7.55
N ASP A 4 18.81 8.55 6.23
CA ASP A 4 18.04 9.42 5.34
C ASP A 4 16.56 9.05 5.59
N GLU A 5 15.88 9.81 6.45
CA GLU A 5 14.49 9.51 6.82
C GLU A 5 13.64 9.61 5.56
N ASP A 6 12.94 8.54 5.26
CA ASP A 6 12.09 8.43 4.10
C ASP A 6 10.93 9.46 4.18
N PHE A 7 11.18 10.62 3.57
CA PHE A 7 10.33 11.80 3.67
C PHE A 7 8.90 11.53 3.19
N LEU A 8 8.72 10.70 2.15
CA LEU A 8 7.39 10.42 1.61
C LEU A 8 6.59 9.56 2.59
N PHE A 9 7.18 8.45 3.05
CA PHE A 9 6.51 7.55 3.99
C PHE A 9 6.19 8.24 5.29
N GLN A 10 7.13 8.99 5.85
CA GLN A 10 6.96 9.67 7.11
C GLN A 10 5.86 10.74 7.04
N ASN A 11 5.81 11.52 5.95
CA ASN A 11 4.76 12.52 5.75
C ASN A 11 3.38 11.89 5.57
N LEU A 12 3.28 10.81 4.80
CA LEU A 12 2.01 10.10 4.62
C LEU A 12 1.56 9.43 5.92
N GLN A 13 2.47 8.85 6.69
CA GLN A 13 2.19 8.28 8.01
C GLN A 13 1.66 9.36 8.98
N TYR A 14 2.33 10.50 9.09
CA TYR A 14 1.85 11.60 9.95
C TYR A 14 0.51 12.13 9.47
N SER A 15 0.30 12.25 8.16
CA SER A 15 -0.97 12.66 7.58
C SER A 15 -2.10 11.68 7.93
N ALA A 16 -1.85 10.37 7.82
CA ALA A 16 -2.80 9.33 8.19
C ALA A 16 -3.19 9.42 9.67
N ILE A 17 -2.22 9.56 10.57
CA ILE A 17 -2.46 9.70 12.01
C ILE A 17 -3.25 10.98 12.32
N CYS A 18 -2.87 12.11 11.71
CA CYS A 18 -3.58 13.37 11.87
C CYS A 18 -5.04 13.26 11.41
N LEU A 19 -5.29 12.73 10.22
CA LEU A 19 -6.64 12.51 9.69
C LEU A 19 -7.46 11.57 10.59
N ALA A 20 -6.82 10.52 11.12
CA ALA A 20 -7.46 9.57 12.02
C ALA A 20 -7.84 10.18 13.37
N LYS A 21 -7.11 11.19 13.86
CA LYS A 21 -7.41 11.90 15.11
C LYS A 21 -8.40 13.05 14.95
N MET A 22 -8.56 13.58 13.72
CA MET A 22 -9.52 14.63 13.45
C MET A 22 -10.98 14.13 13.56
N LYS A 23 -11.83 14.92 14.21
CA LYS A 23 -13.27 14.66 14.32
C LYS A 23 -13.95 14.97 12.98
N ASN A 24 -14.81 14.08 12.50
CA ASN A 24 -15.65 14.27 11.29
C ASN A 24 -14.89 14.57 9.98
N VAL A 25 -13.80 13.85 9.69
CA VAL A 25 -13.15 13.94 8.37
C VAL A 25 -14.00 13.22 7.33
N PRO A 26 -14.34 13.84 6.18
CA PRO A 26 -15.04 13.16 5.10
C PRO A 26 -14.12 12.17 4.39
N ILE A 27 -14.64 10.99 4.02
CA ILE A 27 -13.88 9.94 3.31
C ILE A 27 -13.21 10.46 2.04
N LYS A 28 -13.85 11.35 1.28
CA LYS A 28 -13.28 11.97 0.07
C LYS A 28 -11.91 12.60 0.34
N LYS A 29 -11.76 13.29 1.47
CA LYS A 29 -10.50 13.93 1.88
C LYS A 29 -9.44 12.90 2.28
N VAL A 30 -9.86 11.79 2.91
CA VAL A 30 -8.95 10.70 3.26
C VAL A 30 -8.39 10.05 1.99
N LEU A 31 -9.26 9.73 1.03
CA LEU A 31 -8.87 9.16 -0.26
C LEU A 31 -7.94 10.11 -1.04
N GLU A 32 -8.30 11.39 -1.11
CA GLU A 32 -7.51 12.41 -1.81
C GLU A 32 -6.10 12.59 -1.21
N ILE A 33 -5.94 12.47 0.10
CA ILE A 33 -4.63 12.68 0.74
C ILE A 33 -3.80 11.39 0.75
N LEU A 34 -4.42 10.23 1.03
CA LEU A 34 -3.68 8.99 1.28
C LEU A 34 -3.58 8.08 0.06
N LEU A 35 -4.58 8.09 -0.81
CA LEU A 35 -4.71 7.14 -1.92
C LEU A 35 -4.84 7.84 -3.27
N ASN A 36 -4.51 9.13 -3.38
CA ASN A 36 -4.67 9.89 -4.62
C ASN A 36 -4.16 9.08 -5.83
N ASP A 37 -4.99 8.97 -6.86
CA ASP A 37 -4.71 8.25 -8.10
C ASP A 37 -4.58 6.71 -8.00
N MET A 38 -4.86 6.10 -6.84
CA MET A 38 -4.97 4.64 -6.69
C MET A 38 -6.41 4.21 -7.01
N ASP A 39 -6.68 3.95 -8.28
CA ASP A 39 -7.96 3.49 -8.81
C ASP A 39 -8.14 1.96 -8.78
N GLY A 40 -7.21 1.23 -8.14
CA GLY A 40 -7.20 -0.23 -8.13
C GLY A 40 -6.84 -0.84 -9.49
N SER A 41 -6.41 -0.04 -10.47
CA SER A 41 -5.91 -0.53 -11.75
C SER A 41 -4.56 -1.24 -11.60
N GLU A 42 -4.16 -2.00 -12.63
CA GLU A 42 -2.92 -2.80 -12.74
C GLU A 42 -1.63 -1.95 -12.78
N ARG A 43 -1.58 -0.85 -12.04
CA ARG A 43 -0.37 -0.03 -11.90
C ARG A 43 0.69 -0.83 -11.15
N PRO A 44 1.96 -0.71 -11.53
CA PRO A 44 3.05 -1.34 -10.80
C PRO A 44 3.01 -0.96 -9.32
N LEU A 45 3.37 -1.92 -8.46
CA LEU A 45 3.47 -1.70 -7.03
C LEU A 45 4.84 -1.08 -6.72
N ASP A 46 5.01 0.17 -7.15
CA ASP A 46 6.18 0.99 -6.90
C ASP A 46 6.26 1.47 -5.43
N TYR A 47 7.36 2.09 -5.05
CA TYR A 47 7.56 2.63 -3.71
C TYR A 47 6.42 3.58 -3.28
N ASN A 48 5.97 4.48 -4.16
CA ASN A 48 4.88 5.42 -3.87
C ASN A 48 3.55 4.71 -3.60
N ALA A 49 3.17 3.74 -4.43
CA ALA A 49 1.96 2.94 -4.27
C ALA A 49 1.99 2.14 -2.97
N ARG A 50 3.11 1.48 -2.65
CA ARG A 50 3.29 0.73 -1.39
C ARG A 50 3.10 1.64 -0.17
N THR A 51 3.75 2.79 -0.20
CA THR A 51 3.72 3.79 0.87
C THR A 51 2.31 4.34 1.10
N LYS A 52 1.56 4.63 0.04
CA LYS A 52 0.15 5.05 0.12
C LYS A 52 -0.76 3.98 0.73
N LEU A 53 -0.60 2.72 0.32
CA LEU A 53 -1.38 1.60 0.87
C LEU A 53 -1.11 1.39 2.36
N LEU A 54 0.15 1.49 2.78
CA LEU A 54 0.52 1.44 4.19
C LEU A 54 -0.10 2.61 4.97
N ALA A 55 -0.07 3.83 4.42
CA ALA A 55 -0.68 4.99 5.06
C ALA A 55 -2.20 4.83 5.25
N ALA A 56 -2.91 4.24 4.28
CA ALA A 56 -4.32 3.90 4.41
C ALA A 56 -4.58 2.86 5.52
N GLY A 57 -3.72 1.84 5.64
CA GLY A 57 -3.78 0.89 6.74
C GLY A 57 -3.55 1.53 8.12
N ILE A 58 -2.55 2.41 8.22
CA ILE A 58 -2.26 3.19 9.44
C ILE A 58 -3.47 4.05 9.81
N TYR A 59 -4.10 4.72 8.84
CA TYR A 59 -5.31 5.48 9.07
C TYR A 59 -6.41 4.61 9.70
N LEU A 60 -6.72 3.44 9.11
CA LEU A 60 -7.76 2.54 9.64
C LEU A 60 -7.49 2.09 11.08
N LEU A 61 -6.22 1.81 11.40
CA LEU A 61 -5.80 1.40 12.73
C LEU A 61 -6.04 2.52 13.76
N TYR A 62 -5.66 3.76 13.44
CA TYR A 62 -5.81 4.91 14.34
C TYR A 62 -7.22 5.50 14.34
N ALA A 63 -8.01 5.27 13.29
CA ALA A 63 -9.35 5.82 13.16
C ALA A 63 -10.43 4.92 13.78
N GLU A 64 -10.02 3.84 14.48
CA GLU A 64 -10.91 2.88 15.15
C GLU A 64 -11.98 2.30 14.19
N GLY A 65 -11.58 2.01 12.95
CA GLY A 65 -12.47 1.45 11.94
C GLY A 65 -13.42 2.45 11.26
N ARG A 66 -13.29 3.77 11.50
CA ARG A 66 -14.00 4.76 10.68
C ARG A 66 -13.63 4.61 9.21
N HIS A 67 -14.65 4.62 8.34
CA HIS A 67 -14.54 4.41 6.89
C HIS A 67 -14.00 3.03 6.47
N LEU A 68 -14.10 2.02 7.34
CA LEU A 68 -13.69 0.65 6.99
C LEU A 68 -14.41 0.15 5.73
N ASN A 69 -15.72 0.39 5.62
CA ASN A 69 -16.51 -0.05 4.46
C ASN A 69 -16.10 0.63 3.15
N ASP A 70 -15.47 1.80 3.21
CA ASP A 70 -15.02 2.55 2.04
C ASP A 70 -13.59 2.15 1.63
N LEU A 71 -12.69 1.96 2.61
CA LEU A 71 -11.27 1.67 2.36
C LEU A 71 -10.97 0.18 2.18
N LEU A 72 -11.67 -0.69 2.89
CA LEU A 72 -11.42 -2.14 2.85
C LEU A 72 -11.58 -2.73 1.44
N PRO A 73 -12.60 -2.38 0.62
CA PRO A 73 -12.71 -2.89 -0.73
C PRO A 73 -11.50 -2.55 -1.61
N ILE A 74 -10.92 -1.34 -1.46
CA ILE A 74 -9.73 -0.91 -2.21
C ILE A 74 -8.53 -1.77 -1.82
N LEU A 75 -8.30 -1.95 -0.50
CA LEU A 75 -7.20 -2.76 0.01
C LEU A 75 -7.32 -4.24 -0.42
N LEU A 76 -8.53 -4.79 -0.38
CA LEU A 76 -8.80 -6.16 -0.83
C LEU A 76 -8.62 -6.33 -2.34
N GLU A 77 -8.97 -5.33 -3.14
CA GLU A 77 -8.77 -5.39 -4.58
C GLU A 77 -7.29 -5.38 -4.96
N VAL A 78 -6.50 -4.54 -4.27
CA VAL A 78 -5.04 -4.56 -4.41
C VAL A 78 -4.48 -5.90 -3.97
N TYR A 79 -4.92 -6.43 -2.82
CA TYR A 79 -4.50 -7.74 -2.33
C TYR A 79 -4.79 -8.87 -3.33
N ARG A 80 -6.00 -8.91 -3.91
CA ARG A 80 -6.37 -9.88 -4.96
C ARG A 80 -5.50 -9.75 -6.20
N SER A 81 -5.05 -8.54 -6.50
CA SER A 81 -4.24 -8.25 -7.68
C SER A 81 -2.75 -8.45 -7.43
N LEU A 82 -2.27 -8.57 -6.18
CA LEU A 82 -0.85 -8.76 -5.83
C LEU A 82 -0.11 -9.80 -6.69
N PRO A 83 -0.67 -11.00 -7.00
CA PRO A 83 0.04 -11.98 -7.82
C PRO A 83 0.31 -11.52 -9.26
N ARG A 84 -0.45 -10.55 -9.76
CA ARG A 84 -0.37 -9.99 -11.12
C ARG A 84 0.37 -8.65 -11.16
N LEU A 85 0.53 -7.98 -10.01
CA LEU A 85 1.17 -6.68 -9.93
C LEU A 85 2.69 -6.82 -10.03
N LYS A 86 3.28 -6.04 -10.92
CA LYS A 86 4.75 -5.94 -11.01
C LYS A 86 5.27 -5.16 -9.82
N TRP A 87 6.05 -5.81 -8.96
CA TRP A 87 6.82 -5.16 -7.91
C TRP A 87 7.99 -4.40 -8.53
N ILE A 88 8.17 -3.12 -8.16
CA ILE A 88 9.30 -2.30 -8.60
C ILE A 88 10.07 -1.83 -7.37
N ASP A 89 11.36 -2.17 -7.31
CA ASP A 89 12.28 -1.62 -6.31
C ASP A 89 12.98 -0.38 -6.89
N ASP A 90 12.47 0.79 -6.53
CA ASP A 90 12.92 2.09 -7.06
C ASP A 90 14.32 2.50 -6.55
N ASP A 91 14.83 1.83 -5.52
CA ASP A 91 16.14 2.13 -4.89
C ASP A 91 17.32 1.39 -5.54
N VAL A 92 17.08 0.46 -6.46
CA VAL A 92 18.14 -0.30 -7.13
C VAL A 92 18.26 0.21 -8.56
N PRO A 93 19.38 0.85 -8.97
CA PRO A 93 19.62 1.09 -10.39
C PRO A 93 19.62 -0.27 -11.06
N ASN A 94 18.61 -0.51 -11.91
CA ASN A 94 18.28 -1.77 -12.57
C ASN A 94 19.53 -2.40 -13.23
N ARG A 95 20.32 -3.10 -12.43
CA ARG A 95 21.43 -3.93 -12.83
C ARG A 95 20.98 -5.34 -12.54
N GLN A 96 20.40 -5.95 -13.57
CA GLN A 96 20.19 -7.40 -13.73
C GLN A 96 18.88 -7.99 -13.18
N ASP A 97 17.72 -7.43 -13.53
CA ASP A 97 16.45 -8.18 -13.40
C ASP A 97 16.15 -9.03 -14.65
N SER A 98 16.89 -10.12 -14.81
CA SER A 98 16.48 -11.24 -15.69
C SER A 98 16.16 -12.53 -14.91
N ALA A 99 16.24 -12.54 -13.58
CA ALA A 99 16.19 -13.79 -12.80
C ALA A 99 15.20 -13.84 -11.62
N TYR A 100 14.66 -12.72 -11.10
CA TYR A 100 13.94 -12.74 -9.82
C TYR A 100 12.40 -12.75 -9.90
N CYS A 101 11.81 -12.69 -11.11
CA CYS A 101 10.34 -12.72 -11.28
C CYS A 101 9.65 -14.06 -10.95
N LEU A 102 10.37 -15.12 -10.56
CA LEU A 102 9.79 -16.46 -10.35
C LEU A 102 9.62 -16.88 -8.89
N VAL A 103 10.15 -16.16 -7.90
CA VAL A 103 10.17 -16.69 -6.52
C VAL A 103 8.88 -16.38 -5.75
N CYS A 104 8.23 -15.24 -5.99
CA CYS A 104 7.04 -14.86 -5.22
C CYS A 104 5.75 -15.61 -5.65
N SER A 105 5.71 -16.21 -6.84
CA SER A 105 4.55 -16.97 -7.30
C SER A 105 4.47 -18.39 -6.72
N TYR A 106 5.61 -19.00 -6.34
CA TYR A 106 5.65 -20.39 -5.88
C TYR A 106 5.26 -20.59 -4.41
N HIS A 107 5.40 -19.55 -3.57
CA HIS A 107 5.13 -19.70 -2.14
C HIS A 107 3.65 -19.55 -1.78
N PHE A 108 2.84 -18.89 -2.62
CA PHE A 108 1.41 -18.65 -2.35
C PHE A 108 0.49 -19.79 -2.81
N THR A 109 0.94 -20.63 -3.76
CA THR A 109 0.14 -21.74 -4.29
C THR A 109 0.20 -23.02 -3.44
N ASN A 110 1.18 -23.17 -2.55
CA ASN A 110 1.40 -24.43 -1.82
C ASN A 110 0.71 -24.52 -0.46
N GLU A 111 0.11 -23.44 0.06
CA GLU A 111 -0.59 -23.47 1.36
C GLU A 111 -2.09 -23.82 1.27
N TYR A 112 -2.65 -24.00 0.07
CA TYR A 112 -4.09 -24.30 -0.13
C TYR A 112 -4.38 -25.65 -0.81
N GLN A 113 -3.44 -26.60 -0.81
CA GLN A 113 -3.65 -27.95 -1.38
C GLN A 113 -3.54 -29.11 -0.37
N ASN A 114 -3.56 -28.84 0.94
CA ASN A 114 -3.64 -29.90 1.96
C ASN A 114 -4.83 -29.68 2.89
N GLU A 115 -6.05 -29.88 2.38
CA GLU A 115 -7.22 -30.38 3.12
C GLU A 115 -8.06 -31.28 2.20
#